data_AF-A0A1B7W3G0-F1
#
_entry.id   AF-A0A1B7W3G0-F1
#
_cell.length_a   1.000
_cell.length_b   1.000
_cell.length_c   1.000
_cell.angle_alpha   90.00
_cell.angle_beta   90.00
_cell.angle_gamma   90.00
#
_symmetry.space_group_name_H-M   'P 1'
#
loop_
_entity.id
_entity.type
_entity.pdbx_description
1 polymer ?
#
loop_
_entity_poly.entity_id
_entity_poly.type
_entity_poly.pdbx_seq_one_letter_code
_entity_poly.pdbx_strand_id
1 'polypeptide(L)'
;RQLFLVQQIIEHIEPTGYVGEDLLAMAQRLGVPLPQVEAALTELQRFDPTGVGARNLAECLALQAKDADRYDPCMARLIDNLDLVAKGAFDLGKLQDEEEKKAAEDAAETFKPVLAKLKEALKDKAEDVRVTSRLVDSPACLVVTDDGMSMQLARMLKQAGQSAPEVKPVLEVNPEHALVKKLDGSVH
;
A
#
# COMPACT_ATOMS: atom_id res chain seq x y z
N ARG A 1 0.64 22.77 30.06
CA ARG A 1 0.45 23.39 28.72
C ARG A 1 0.64 22.37 27.59
N GLN A 2 1.75 21.62 27.58
CA GLN A 2 2.02 20.59 26.56
C GLN A 2 0.99 19.45 26.56
N LEU A 3 0.68 18.87 27.74
CA LEU A 3 -0.38 17.86 27.89
C LEU A 3 -1.75 18.31 27.35
N PHE A 4 -2.10 19.59 27.55
CA PHE A 4 -3.35 20.16 27.02
C PHE A 4 -3.34 20.18 25.49
N LEU A 5 -2.23 20.55 24.85
CA LEU A 5 -2.10 20.53 23.39
C LEU A 5 -2.17 19.10 22.85
N VAL A 6 -1.50 18.15 23.49
CA VAL A 6 -1.58 16.72 23.12
C VAL A 6 -3.01 16.21 23.21
N GLN A 7 -3.73 16.53 24.29
CA GLN A 7 -5.15 16.17 24.44
C GLN A 7 -6.00 16.77 23.32
N GLN A 8 -5.82 18.05 23.00
CA GLN A 8 -6.53 18.71 21.90
C GLN A 8 -6.26 18.03 20.55
N ILE A 9 -5.03 17.60 20.30
CA ILE A 9 -4.69 16.86 19.08
C ILE A 9 -5.39 15.49 19.07
N ILE A 10 -5.35 14.75 20.19
CA ILE A 10 -6.00 13.42 20.31
C ILE A 10 -7.50 13.49 20.01
N GLU A 11 -8.18 14.55 20.48
CA GLU A 11 -9.60 14.77 20.21
C GLU A 11 -9.92 14.97 18.72
N HIS A 12 -8.92 15.31 17.90
CA HIS A 12 -9.03 15.51 16.45
C HIS A 12 -8.34 14.40 15.63
N ILE A 13 -7.95 13.29 16.28
CA ILE A 13 -7.52 12.09 15.57
C ILE A 13 -8.76 11.38 15.04
N GLU A 14 -8.77 11.12 13.74
CA GLU A 14 -9.80 10.35 13.08
C GLU A 14 -9.74 8.86 13.46
N PRO A 15 -10.80 8.07 13.22
CA PRO A 15 -10.76 6.62 13.38
C PRO A 15 -9.66 5.93 12.55
N THR A 16 -9.14 6.61 11.52
CA THR A 16 -8.02 6.17 10.69
C THR A 16 -6.67 6.24 11.43
N GLY A 17 -6.60 6.95 12.55
CA GLY A 17 -5.38 7.22 13.31
C GLY A 17 -4.62 8.48 12.88
N TYR A 18 -5.13 9.22 11.88
CA TYR A 18 -4.54 10.46 11.39
C TYR A 18 -5.19 11.71 11.99
N VAL A 19 -4.45 12.81 12.04
CA VAL A 19 -5.00 14.12 12.46
C VAL A 19 -5.90 14.67 11.36
N GLY A 20 -7.17 14.96 11.70
CA GLY A 20 -8.16 15.49 10.76
C GLY A 20 -8.25 17.03 10.70
N GLU A 21 -7.67 17.75 11.67
CA GLU A 21 -7.67 19.22 11.70
C GLU A 21 -6.33 19.80 11.21
N ASP A 22 -6.39 20.95 10.53
CA ASP A 22 -5.21 21.74 10.21
C ASP A 22 -4.58 22.35 11.48
N LEU A 23 -3.26 22.16 11.67
CA LEU A 23 -2.57 22.60 12.88
C LEU A 23 -2.52 24.13 13.02
N LEU A 24 -2.51 24.86 11.90
CA LEU A 24 -2.53 26.32 11.94
C LEU A 24 -3.88 26.83 12.42
N ALA A 25 -4.98 26.23 11.94
CA ALA A 25 -6.33 26.51 12.44
C ALA A 25 -6.44 26.20 13.94
N MET A 26 -5.92 25.05 14.40
CA MET A 26 -5.88 24.70 15.82
C MET A 26 -5.08 25.71 16.65
N ALA A 27 -3.90 26.11 16.16
CA ALA A 27 -3.04 27.09 16.83
C ALA A 27 -3.74 28.45 17.00
N GLN A 28 -4.41 28.93 15.95
CA GLN A 28 -5.19 30.16 15.98
C GLN A 28 -6.36 30.09 16.96
N ARG A 29 -7.13 28.99 16.93
CA ARG A 29 -8.28 28.75 17.82
C ARG A 29 -7.87 28.69 19.29
N LEU A 30 -6.73 28.08 19.59
CA LEU A 30 -6.21 27.94 20.95
C LEU A 30 -5.39 29.16 21.43
N GLY A 31 -5.12 30.13 20.55
CA GLY A 31 -4.31 31.30 20.87
C GLY A 31 -2.85 30.96 21.22
N VAL A 32 -2.29 29.93 20.58
CA VAL A 32 -0.90 29.47 20.80
C VAL A 32 -0.07 29.56 19.51
N PRO A 33 1.26 29.71 19.59
CA PRO A 33 2.11 29.63 18.42
C PRO A 33 2.05 28.24 17.76
N LEU A 34 1.98 28.19 16.43
CA LEU A 34 2.01 26.94 15.66
C LEU A 34 3.17 26.00 16.07
N PRO A 35 4.41 26.47 16.30
CA PRO A 35 5.50 25.59 16.72
C PRO A 35 5.25 24.85 18.04
N GLN A 36 4.40 25.38 18.93
CA GLN A 36 4.03 24.68 20.17
C GLN A 36 3.09 23.51 19.89
N VAL A 37 2.18 23.65 18.92
CA VAL A 37 1.29 22.57 18.48
C VAL A 37 2.08 21.49 17.75
N GLU A 38 3.00 21.88 16.86
CA GLU A 38 3.88 20.95 16.14
C GLU A 38 4.79 20.16 17.09
N ALA A 39 5.30 20.79 18.15
CA ALA A 39 6.08 20.11 19.17
C ALA A 39 5.25 19.06 19.93
N ALA A 40 4.01 19.41 20.31
CA ALA A 40 3.09 18.47 20.96
C ALA A 40 2.72 17.29 20.04
N LEU A 41 2.52 17.56 18.74
CA LEU A 41 2.27 16.53 17.75
C LEU A 41 3.47 15.57 17.61
N THR A 42 4.69 16.12 17.57
CA THR A 42 5.93 15.33 17.46
C THR A 42 6.12 14.37 18.64
N GLU A 43 5.69 14.78 19.84
CA GLU A 43 5.71 13.93 21.03
C GLU A 43 4.66 12.82 20.94
N LEU A 44 3.42 13.17 20.58
CA LEU A 44 2.32 12.23 20.38
C LEU A 44 2.65 11.17 19.33
N GLN A 45 3.30 11.56 18.24
CA GLN A 45 3.69 10.67 17.13
C GLN A 45 4.69 9.57 17.53
N ARG A 46 5.30 9.66 18.70
CA ARG A 46 6.19 8.64 19.29
C ARG A 46 5.46 7.66 20.21
N PHE A 47 4.17 7.84 20.44
CA PHE A 47 3.38 6.90 21.26
C PHE A 47 3.28 5.54 20.58
N ASP A 48 2.81 4.53 21.31
CA ASP A 48 2.59 3.19 20.78
C ASP A 48 1.13 3.05 20.29
N PRO A 49 0.88 2.78 18.99
CA PRO A 49 1.87 2.55 17.93
C PRO A 49 2.49 3.83 17.36
N THR A 50 3.77 3.76 16.98
CA THR A 50 4.49 4.88 16.37
C THR A 50 3.81 5.34 15.09
N GLY A 51 3.67 6.65 14.94
CA GLY A 51 2.96 7.26 13.81
C GLY A 51 1.48 7.54 14.07
N VAL A 52 0.93 7.22 15.25
CA VAL A 52 -0.39 7.73 15.68
C VAL A 52 -0.38 9.26 15.66
N GLY A 53 -1.39 9.87 15.04
CA GLY A 53 -1.40 11.30 14.81
C GLY A 53 -0.49 11.75 13.65
N ALA A 54 -0.07 10.86 12.75
CA ALA A 54 0.48 11.29 11.47
C ALA A 54 -0.58 12.09 10.67
N ARG A 55 -0.14 12.98 9.78
CA ARG A 55 -1.02 13.74 8.89
C ARG A 55 -1.37 12.96 7.62
N ASN A 56 -0.59 11.94 7.30
CA ASN A 56 -0.83 11.04 6.17
C ASN A 56 -0.01 9.74 6.32
N LEU A 57 -0.26 8.80 5.41
CA LEU A 57 0.43 7.50 5.36
C LEU A 57 1.95 7.64 5.20
N ALA A 58 2.42 8.58 4.37
CA ALA A 58 3.84 8.76 4.11
C ALA A 58 4.60 9.21 5.38
N GLU A 59 4.03 10.17 6.12
CA GLU A 59 4.57 10.59 7.42
C GLU A 59 4.55 9.44 8.43
N CYS A 60 3.44 8.69 8.51
CA CYS A 60 3.31 7.53 9.39
C CYS A 60 4.41 6.49 9.12
N LEU A 61 4.60 6.10 7.86
CA LEU A 61 5.63 5.16 7.46
C LEU A 61 7.05 5.69 7.71
N ALA A 62 7.29 6.98 7.49
CA ALA A 62 8.58 7.60 7.77
C ALA A 62 8.90 7.58 9.28
N LEU A 63 7.92 7.82 10.14
CA LEU A 63 8.08 7.74 11.59
C LEU A 63 8.38 6.30 12.03
N GLN A 64 7.63 5.32 11.53
CA GLN A 64 7.85 3.90 11.81
C GLN A 64 9.20 3.39 11.31
N ALA A 65 9.62 3.80 10.11
CA ALA A 65 10.92 3.43 9.56
C ALA A 65 12.08 4.04 10.36
N LYS A 66 11.92 5.27 10.87
CA LYS A 66 12.93 5.90 11.74
C LYS A 66 13.02 5.20 13.09
N ASP A 67 11.89 4.84 13.68
CA ASP A 67 11.84 4.11 14.96
C ASP A 67 12.47 2.72 14.84
N ALA A 68 12.25 2.04 13.71
CA ALA A 68 12.85 0.75 13.40
C ALA A 68 14.33 0.82 12.94
N ASP A 69 14.96 2.00 12.92
CA ASP A 69 16.32 2.24 12.39
C ASP A 69 16.51 1.75 10.93
N ARG A 70 15.50 1.95 10.09
CA ARG A 70 15.44 1.53 8.68
C ARG A 70 15.15 2.68 7.72
N TYR A 71 15.32 3.93 8.15
CA TYR A 71 15.07 5.11 7.34
C TYR A 71 16.34 5.62 6.66
N ASP A 72 16.72 4.94 5.57
CA ASP A 72 17.81 5.33 4.69
C ASP A 72 17.32 6.16 3.47
N PRO A 73 18.21 6.72 2.62
CA PRO A 73 17.80 7.47 1.44
C PRO A 73 16.95 6.68 0.43
N CYS A 74 17.14 5.37 0.32
CA CYS A 74 16.32 4.52 -0.56
C CYS A 74 14.91 4.38 0.02
N MET A 75 14.77 4.16 1.33
CA MET A 75 13.48 4.12 2.02
C MET A 75 12.74 5.45 1.91
N ALA A 76 13.44 6.58 2.06
CA ALA A 76 12.84 7.90 1.87
C ALA A 76 12.24 8.06 0.46
N ARG A 77 12.99 7.66 -0.58
CA ARG A 77 12.50 7.68 -1.97
C ARG A 77 11.31 6.76 -2.20
N LEU A 78 11.29 5.59 -1.57
CA LEU A 78 10.14 4.68 -1.63
C LEU A 78 8.87 5.33 -1.06
N ILE A 79 8.98 5.95 0.12
CA ILE A 79 7.87 6.62 0.81
C ILE A 79 7.37 7.84 0.03
N ASP A 80 8.26 8.57 -0.65
CA ASP A 80 7.88 9.69 -1.52
C ASP A 80 7.10 9.25 -2.78
N ASN A 81 7.12 7.96 -3.14
CA ASN A 81 6.55 7.42 -4.38
C ASN A 81 5.61 6.22 -4.12
N LEU A 82 4.84 6.25 -3.01
CA LEU A 82 3.92 5.16 -2.64
C LEU A 82 2.83 4.88 -3.70
N ASP A 83 2.47 5.86 -4.52
CA ASP A 83 1.53 5.68 -5.62
C ASP A 83 2.09 4.75 -6.71
N LEU A 84 3.39 4.86 -7.03
CA LEU A 84 4.07 3.94 -7.95
C LEU A 84 4.12 2.52 -7.38
N VAL A 85 4.28 2.40 -6.06
CA VAL A 85 4.25 1.10 -5.35
C VAL A 85 2.87 0.48 -5.48
N ALA A 86 1.81 1.26 -5.25
CA ALA A 86 0.43 0.80 -5.36
C ALA A 86 0.06 0.37 -6.79
N LYS A 87 0.59 1.06 -7.81
CA LYS A 87 0.38 0.74 -9.23
C LYS A 87 1.23 -0.44 -9.71
N GLY A 88 2.24 -0.86 -8.93
CA GLY A 88 3.17 -1.89 -9.38
C GLY A 88 4.01 -1.46 -10.58
N ALA A 89 4.23 -0.15 -10.76
CA ALA A 89 4.95 0.43 -11.90
C ALA A 89 6.47 0.19 -11.87
N PHE A 90 6.95 -0.65 -10.94
CA PHE A 90 8.34 -1.06 -10.85
C PHE A 90 8.55 -2.36 -11.63
N ASP A 91 9.13 -2.23 -12.82
CA ASP A 91 9.63 -3.38 -13.56
C ASP A 91 10.97 -3.84 -12.97
N LEU A 92 10.87 -4.60 -11.87
CA LEU A 92 12.02 -5.19 -11.19
C LEU A 92 12.68 -6.30 -12.03
N GLY A 93 12.01 -6.80 -13.08
CA GLY A 93 12.58 -7.79 -14.00
C GLY A 93 13.82 -7.28 -14.74
N LYS A 94 13.97 -5.96 -14.88
CA LYS A 94 15.17 -5.33 -15.46
C LYS A 94 16.40 -5.40 -14.55
N LEU A 95 16.19 -5.65 -13.26
CA LEU A 95 17.27 -5.77 -12.27
C LEU A 95 17.74 -7.22 -12.09
N GLN A 96 17.00 -8.18 -12.67
CA GLN A 96 17.32 -9.60 -12.57
C GLN A 96 18.51 -9.97 -13.45
N ASP A 97 19.31 -10.92 -12.97
CA ASP A 97 20.34 -11.55 -13.77
C ASP A 97 19.77 -12.59 -14.75
N GLU A 98 20.65 -13.15 -15.58
CA GLU A 98 20.24 -14.10 -16.63
C GLU A 98 19.77 -15.46 -16.08
N GLU A 99 20.17 -15.85 -14.87
CA GLU A 99 19.69 -17.08 -14.23
C GLU A 99 18.29 -16.86 -13.66
N GLU A 100 18.07 -15.74 -12.97
CA GLU A 100 16.77 -15.35 -12.42
C GLU A 100 15.71 -15.17 -13.50
N LYS A 101 16.07 -14.61 -14.67
CA LYS A 101 15.15 -14.47 -15.80
C LYS A 101 14.73 -15.82 -16.38
N LYS A 102 15.70 -16.74 -16.59
CA LYS A 102 15.39 -18.09 -17.09
C LYS A 102 14.50 -18.87 -16.14
N ALA A 103 14.79 -18.81 -14.84
CA ALA A 103 13.96 -19.44 -13.82
C ALA A 103 12.52 -18.89 -13.84
N ALA A 104 12.35 -17.57 -14.00
CA ALA A 104 11.04 -16.95 -14.13
C ALA A 104 10.29 -17.36 -15.41
N GLU A 105 10.99 -17.49 -16.54
CA GLU A 105 10.42 -17.96 -17.82
C GLU A 105 9.97 -19.43 -17.73
N ASP A 106 10.82 -20.33 -17.22
CA ASP A 106 10.49 -21.75 -17.04
C ASP A 106 9.32 -21.96 -16.08
N ALA A 107 9.29 -21.18 -14.98
CA ALA A 107 8.18 -21.19 -14.04
C ALA A 107 6.89 -20.66 -14.69
N ALA A 108 6.97 -19.62 -15.51
CA ALA A 108 5.83 -19.10 -16.25
C ALA A 108 5.28 -20.11 -17.28
N GLU A 109 6.16 -20.84 -17.97
CA GLU A 109 5.78 -21.89 -18.93
C GLU A 109 5.03 -23.03 -18.26
N THR A 110 5.59 -23.54 -17.16
CA THR A 110 4.99 -24.64 -16.39
C THR A 110 3.63 -24.23 -15.83
N PHE A 111 3.46 -22.96 -15.46
CA PHE A 111 2.25 -22.46 -14.81
C PHE A 111 1.13 -22.03 -15.79
N LYS A 112 1.35 -22.11 -17.11
CA LYS A 112 0.34 -21.77 -18.15
C LYS A 112 -1.03 -22.45 -17.93
N PRO A 113 -1.15 -23.75 -17.58
CA PRO A 113 -2.45 -24.39 -17.37
C PRO A 113 -3.23 -23.81 -16.20
N VAL A 114 -2.55 -23.48 -15.09
CA VAL A 114 -3.16 -22.89 -13.91
C VAL A 114 -3.60 -21.46 -14.19
N LEU A 115 -2.77 -20.67 -14.89
CA LEU A 115 -3.16 -19.33 -15.34
C LEU A 115 -4.44 -19.35 -16.18
N ALA A 116 -4.56 -20.30 -17.12
CA ALA A 116 -5.76 -20.41 -17.95
C ALA A 116 -7.01 -20.67 -17.10
N LYS A 117 -6.94 -21.59 -16.13
CA LYS A 117 -8.04 -21.86 -15.20
C LYS A 117 -8.38 -20.64 -14.33
N LEU A 118 -7.37 -19.92 -13.84
CA LEU A 118 -7.56 -18.71 -13.05
C LEU A 118 -8.21 -17.59 -13.87
N LYS A 119 -7.77 -17.38 -15.12
CA LYS A 119 -8.39 -16.43 -16.05
C LYS A 119 -9.84 -16.78 -16.32
N GLU A 120 -10.15 -18.05 -16.54
CA GLU A 120 -11.52 -18.51 -16.75
C GLU A 120 -12.39 -18.28 -15.50
N ALA A 121 -11.89 -18.65 -14.32
CA ALA A 121 -12.61 -18.50 -13.05
C ALA A 121 -12.81 -17.03 -12.64
N LEU A 122 -11.92 -16.12 -13.07
CA LEU A 122 -11.91 -14.71 -12.68
C LEU A 122 -12.30 -13.74 -13.80
N LYS A 123 -12.77 -14.21 -14.97
CA LYS A 123 -13.12 -13.38 -16.14
C LYS A 123 -14.07 -12.20 -15.83
N ASP A 124 -14.96 -12.37 -14.85
CA ASP A 124 -15.94 -11.36 -14.47
C ASP A 124 -15.42 -10.41 -13.37
N LYS A 125 -14.29 -10.74 -12.73
CA LYS A 125 -13.76 -10.06 -11.54
C LYS A 125 -12.38 -9.45 -11.72
N ALA A 126 -11.57 -9.96 -12.64
CA ALA A 126 -10.22 -9.49 -12.93
C ALA A 126 -10.09 -9.13 -14.42
N GLU A 127 -9.25 -8.14 -14.71
CA GLU A 127 -8.94 -7.73 -16.07
C GLU A 127 -8.00 -8.75 -16.72
N ASP A 128 -6.98 -9.18 -15.97
CA ASP A 128 -6.04 -10.21 -16.39
C ASP A 128 -5.49 -10.99 -15.18
N VAL A 129 -4.88 -12.15 -15.45
CA VAL A 129 -4.11 -12.93 -14.49
C VAL A 129 -2.75 -13.23 -15.09
N ARG A 130 -1.66 -12.82 -14.42
CA ARG A 130 -0.29 -12.98 -14.92
C ARG A 130 0.66 -13.45 -13.84
N VAL A 131 1.78 -14.03 -14.23
CA VAL A 131 2.87 -14.31 -13.29
C VAL A 131 3.61 -13.02 -12.93
N THR A 132 4.25 -13.02 -11.76
CA THR A 132 5.12 -11.94 -11.32
C THR A 132 6.34 -12.50 -10.60
N SER A 133 7.49 -11.86 -10.79
CA SER A 133 8.73 -12.15 -10.06
C SER A 133 8.97 -11.19 -8.90
N ARG A 134 8.11 -10.18 -8.70
CA ARG A 134 8.28 -9.15 -7.66
C ARG A 134 7.88 -9.61 -6.25
N LEU A 135 7.20 -10.75 -6.14
CA LEU A 135 6.70 -11.28 -4.88
C LEU A 135 7.70 -12.32 -4.36
N VAL A 136 8.19 -12.12 -3.15
CA VAL A 136 9.08 -13.07 -2.49
C VAL A 136 8.25 -14.09 -1.70
N ASP A 137 7.66 -13.64 -0.59
CA ASP A 137 6.93 -14.53 0.34
C ASP A 137 5.41 -14.59 0.09
N SER A 138 4.89 -13.74 -0.81
CA SER A 138 3.46 -13.67 -1.08
C SER A 138 3.06 -14.57 -2.26
N PRO A 139 1.94 -15.31 -2.18
CA PRO A 139 1.44 -16.13 -3.28
C PRO A 139 0.87 -15.31 -4.45
N ALA A 140 0.27 -14.16 -4.17
CA ALA A 140 -0.38 -13.32 -5.18
C ALA A 140 -0.59 -11.89 -4.69
N CYS A 141 -0.80 -10.96 -5.63
CA CYS A 141 -1.10 -9.56 -5.39
C CYS A 141 -2.11 -9.03 -6.41
N LEU A 142 -2.97 -8.07 -6.01
CA LEU A 142 -3.87 -7.37 -6.92
C LEU A 142 -3.26 -6.03 -7.33
N VAL A 143 -3.27 -5.75 -8.62
CA VAL A 143 -2.70 -4.53 -9.20
C VAL A 143 -3.78 -3.81 -10.01
N VAL A 144 -3.79 -2.49 -9.94
CA VAL A 144 -4.67 -1.65 -10.76
C VAL A 144 -3.85 -1.08 -11.90
N THR A 145 -4.37 -1.15 -13.12
CA THR A 145 -3.74 -0.57 -14.32
C THR A 145 -3.73 0.96 -14.25
N ASP A 146 -2.76 1.60 -14.91
CA ASP A 146 -2.45 3.03 -14.76
C ASP A 146 -3.62 3.98 -15.11
N ASP A 147 -4.56 3.54 -15.95
CA ASP A 147 -5.77 4.29 -16.34
C ASP A 147 -6.97 4.06 -15.39
N GLY A 148 -6.82 3.19 -14.38
CA GLY A 148 -7.88 2.82 -13.45
C GLY A 148 -8.00 3.74 -12.24
N MET A 149 -9.23 4.13 -11.88
CA MET A 149 -9.51 4.69 -10.55
C MET A 149 -9.08 3.70 -9.46
N SER A 150 -8.61 4.19 -8.30
CA SER A 150 -8.24 3.28 -7.20
C SER A 150 -9.46 2.44 -6.77
N MET A 151 -9.22 1.16 -6.43
CA MET A 151 -10.29 0.25 -5.98
C MET A 151 -11.05 0.81 -4.75
N GLN A 152 -10.35 1.59 -3.91
CA GLN A 152 -10.93 2.28 -2.77
C GLN A 152 -11.95 3.34 -3.21
N LEU A 153 -11.59 4.17 -4.20
CA LEU A 153 -12.47 5.20 -4.74
C LEU A 153 -13.71 4.60 -5.41
N ALA A 154 -13.54 3.54 -6.20
CA ALA A 154 -14.66 2.83 -6.81
C ALA A 154 -15.63 2.26 -5.77
N ARG A 155 -15.11 1.75 -4.63
CA ARG A 155 -15.94 1.30 -3.50
C ARG A 155 -16.69 2.46 -2.83
N MET A 156 -16.03 3.59 -2.58
CA MET A 156 -16.66 4.78 -2.00
C MET A 156 -17.81 5.30 -2.87
N LEU A 157 -17.61 5.42 -4.19
CA LEU A 157 -18.64 5.88 -5.12
C LEU A 157 -19.87 4.97 -5.10
N LYS A 158 -19.66 3.64 -5.11
CA LYS A 158 -20.76 2.66 -4.99
C LYS A 158 -21.51 2.79 -3.65
N GLN A 159 -20.80 2.98 -2.54
CA GLN A 159 -21.43 3.19 -1.22
C GLN A 159 -22.21 4.51 -1.13
N ALA A 160 -21.75 5.55 -1.84
CA ALA A 160 -22.44 6.83 -1.98
C ALA A 160 -23.64 6.78 -2.96
N GLY A 161 -23.96 5.60 -3.53
CA GLY A 161 -25.02 5.43 -4.52
C GLY A 161 -24.70 6.06 -5.88
N GLN A 162 -23.45 6.48 -6.11
CA GLN A 162 -23.00 6.99 -7.40
C GLN A 162 -22.53 5.84 -8.30
N SER A 163 -22.73 6.02 -9.61
CA SER A 163 -22.20 5.10 -10.61
C SER A 163 -20.66 5.17 -10.60
N ALA A 164 -20.02 4.14 -10.06
CA ALA A 164 -18.57 3.97 -10.17
C ALA A 164 -18.24 3.23 -11.47
N PRO A 165 -17.23 3.65 -12.24
CA PRO A 165 -16.71 2.84 -13.33
C PRO A 165 -16.26 1.47 -12.80
N GLU A 166 -16.45 0.44 -13.62
CA GLU A 166 -16.06 -0.91 -13.27
C GLU A 166 -14.54 -1.04 -13.37
N VAL A 167 -13.85 -1.01 -12.22
CA VAL A 167 -12.41 -1.23 -12.15
C VAL A 167 -12.17 -2.71 -11.88
N LYS A 168 -11.58 -3.41 -12.86
CA LYS A 168 -11.15 -4.80 -12.71
C LYS A 168 -9.62 -4.82 -12.47
N PRO A 169 -9.13 -5.39 -11.37
CA PRO A 169 -7.69 -5.48 -11.13
C PRO A 169 -7.05 -6.59 -11.97
N VAL A 170 -5.74 -6.53 -12.13
CA VAL A 170 -4.89 -7.63 -12.58
C VAL A 170 -4.44 -8.44 -11.38
N LEU A 171 -4.64 -9.76 -11.42
CA LEU A 171 -4.09 -10.68 -10.43
C LEU A 171 -2.69 -11.10 -10.85
N GLU A 172 -1.70 -10.69 -10.07
CA GLU A 172 -0.33 -11.18 -10.20
C GLU A 172 -0.11 -12.38 -9.29
N VAL A 173 0.42 -13.47 -9.82
CA VAL A 173 0.64 -14.73 -9.11
C VAL A 173 2.13 -15.06 -9.05
N ASN A 174 2.60 -15.48 -7.88
CA ASN A 174 3.97 -15.93 -7.68
C ASN A 174 4.09 -17.44 -7.93
N PRO A 175 4.65 -17.90 -9.06
CA PRO A 175 4.74 -19.33 -9.36
C PRO A 175 5.69 -20.09 -8.41
N GLU A 176 6.60 -19.39 -7.72
CA GLU A 176 7.57 -20.03 -6.81
C GLU A 176 6.97 -20.36 -5.44
N HIS A 177 5.88 -19.68 -5.06
CA HIS A 177 5.28 -19.81 -3.75
C HIS A 177 4.62 -21.19 -3.53
N ALA A 178 4.82 -21.79 -2.36
CA ALA A 178 4.37 -23.16 -2.06
C ALA A 178 2.86 -23.38 -2.25
N LEU A 179 2.03 -22.40 -1.89
CA LEU A 179 0.57 -22.49 -2.10
C LEU A 179 0.20 -22.50 -3.59
N VAL A 180 0.94 -21.76 -4.41
CA VAL A 180 0.68 -21.65 -5.84
C VAL A 180 1.09 -22.95 -6.55
N LYS A 181 2.22 -23.54 -6.18
CA LYS A 181 2.64 -24.87 -6.65
C LYS A 181 1.64 -25.97 -6.30
N LYS A 182 0.96 -25.89 -5.15
CA LYS A 182 -0.11 -26.84 -4.79
C LYS A 182 -1.35 -26.72 -5.66
N LEU A 183 -1.64 -25.51 -6.17
CA LEU A 183 -2.75 -25.33 -7.11
C LEU A 183 -2.48 -26.08 -8.40
N ASP A 184 -1.22 -26.13 -8.85
CA ASP A 184 -0.79 -26.91 -10.01
C ASP A 184 -0.98 -28.43 -9.81
N GLY A 185 -0.57 -28.97 -8.67
CA GLY A 185 -0.77 -30.38 -8.33
C GLY A 185 -2.24 -30.80 -8.12
N SER A 186 -3.16 -29.84 -7.98
CA SER A 186 -4.61 -30.10 -7.86
C SER A 186 -5.33 -30.10 -9.22
N VAL A 187 -4.60 -29.94 -10.33
CA VAL A 187 -5.14 -29.86 -11.71
C VAL A 187 -5.30 -31.24 -12.36
N HIS A 188 -4.87 -32.32 -11.70
CA HIS A 188 -5.05 -33.70 -12.16
C HIS A 188 -6.37 -34.32 -11.69
#